data_AF-A0A1W2FSJ9-F1
#
_entry.id   AF-A0A1W2FSJ9-F1
#
_cell.length_a   1.000
_cell.length_b   1.000
_cell.length_c   1.000
_cell.angle_alpha   90.00
_cell.angle_beta   90.00
_cell.angle_gamma   90.00
#
_symmetry.space_group_name_H-M   'P 1'
#
loop_
_entity.id
_entity.type
_entity.pdbx_description
1 polymer ?
#
loop_
_entity_poly.entity_id
_entity_poly.type
_entity_poly.pdbx_seq_one_letter_code
_entity_poly.pdbx_strand_id
1 'polypeptide(L)'
;MSDDEQLPNEPKSPLAEFRAWARQSSEAQKILRELPGIASSFRAGSPGYYGRFGLDNEHVLALVVAHDAEAVEHYLLGASVRRLLADRDQPEVVRWLAESDSYFDVYVWRRLRVPACVAAGVVAGRQEVREMFGEGWPGRWRAGHEADDESARPVLAATEGELLRELWTRLTVAALVAWMSPGRGRGLHETAARRRLETFADEHPEVWAESMPWLLVACQDFSGVLDSLLVLKVALGDRTFREAVELATEHPHRAVRTAAEGVLVRAGGADESDPERSLIEAAAAVLDRNRGRVDAFPRPLSVPAHTWLSDRSLEELMHDGAALALAGFREIVRDQGATEEDALTARLLERLEREFSKIDTELVLVAPQAAGGPEISLAQRPVRKADERTIGADVGLVVDVDLPSRMRVRLGELVQVKKSTRLHGVAGTTDSWRIETRQLSALLDHSPTAVYWLIQQTGDVLCVPAKLLHAIVEGRDKPGSSSLTVRYSEVRHAAIGLGQYLRDLVVGLWVGSCGEPTLGVASGANDRIRPMRVLDLRVRVRDEQG
;
A
#
# COMPACT_ATOMS: atom_id res chain seq x y z
N MET A 1 -38.39 -7.62 60.65
CA MET A 1 -37.30 -7.88 59.70
C MET A 1 -37.92 -7.86 58.31
N SER A 2 -38.03 -6.67 57.72
CA SER A 2 -38.24 -6.50 56.29
C SER A 2 -37.02 -5.75 55.79
N ASP A 3 -36.15 -6.45 55.09
CA ASP A 3 -35.02 -5.85 54.40
C ASP A 3 -35.58 -5.17 53.15
N ASP A 4 -35.73 -3.86 53.24
CA ASP A 4 -35.90 -2.96 52.10
C ASP A 4 -34.55 -2.91 51.37
N GLU A 5 -34.41 -3.74 50.34
CA GLU A 5 -33.36 -3.61 49.34
C GLU A 5 -33.55 -2.27 48.61
N GLN A 6 -32.86 -1.23 49.10
CA GLN A 6 -32.68 0.01 48.37
C GLN A 6 -31.94 -0.30 47.07
N LEU A 7 -32.68 -0.27 45.95
CA LEU A 7 -32.11 -0.22 44.61
C LEU A 7 -30.99 0.85 44.57
N PRO A 8 -29.84 0.56 43.94
CA PRO A 8 -28.75 1.52 43.87
C PRO A 8 -29.23 2.79 43.16
N ASN A 9 -28.99 3.95 43.80
CA ASN A 9 -29.27 5.27 43.22
C ASN A 9 -28.73 5.32 41.79
N GLU A 10 -29.62 5.50 40.80
CA GLU A 10 -29.20 5.78 39.43
C GLU A 10 -28.23 6.98 39.44
N PRO A 11 -27.07 6.87 38.75
CA PRO A 11 -26.16 8.00 38.64
C PRO A 11 -26.90 9.17 38.00
N LYS A 12 -26.87 10.33 38.69
CA LYS A 12 -27.51 11.55 38.19
C LYS A 12 -26.85 11.93 36.87
N SER A 13 -27.66 12.05 35.81
CA SER A 13 -27.19 12.51 34.50
C SER A 13 -26.48 13.88 34.64
N PRO A 14 -25.21 14.02 34.24
CA PRO A 14 -24.49 15.29 34.22
C PRO A 14 -25.23 16.37 33.42
N LEU A 15 -25.97 15.98 32.38
CA LEU A 15 -26.83 16.89 31.63
C LEU A 15 -28.03 17.38 32.47
N ALA A 16 -28.61 16.51 33.29
CA ALA A 16 -29.68 16.89 34.23
C ALA A 16 -29.16 17.80 35.35
N GLU A 17 -27.97 17.52 35.88
CA GLU A 17 -27.30 18.37 36.88
C GLU A 17 -26.93 19.73 36.28
N PHE A 18 -26.40 19.76 35.06
CA PHE A 18 -26.14 21.01 34.35
C PHE A 18 -27.42 21.80 34.09
N ARG A 19 -28.51 21.15 33.66
CA ARG A 19 -29.80 21.83 33.45
C ARG A 19 -30.37 22.40 34.76
N ALA A 20 -30.15 21.72 35.89
CA ALA A 20 -30.52 22.21 37.20
C ALA A 20 -29.66 23.42 37.62
N TRP A 21 -28.34 23.34 37.43
CA TRP A 21 -27.41 24.45 37.63
C TRP A 21 -27.74 25.65 36.73
N ALA A 22 -28.09 25.39 35.46
CA ALA A 22 -28.37 26.44 34.48
C ALA A 22 -29.63 27.25 34.77
N ARG A 23 -30.56 26.69 35.53
CA ARG A 23 -31.73 27.43 36.03
C ARG A 23 -31.35 28.44 37.13
N GLN A 24 -30.20 28.27 37.78
CA GLN A 24 -29.78 29.04 38.95
C GLN A 24 -28.54 29.92 38.69
N SER A 25 -27.85 29.74 37.56
CA SER A 25 -26.60 30.45 37.21
C SER A 25 -26.73 31.32 35.95
N SER A 26 -26.42 32.61 36.08
CA SER A 26 -26.41 33.56 34.94
C SER A 26 -25.32 33.24 33.90
N GLU A 27 -24.23 32.62 34.33
CA GLU A 27 -23.12 32.17 33.49
C GLU A 27 -23.54 30.98 32.63
N ALA A 28 -24.24 30.02 33.22
CA ALA A 28 -24.84 28.90 32.52
C ALA A 28 -25.83 29.35 31.43
N GLN A 29 -26.67 30.33 31.74
CA GLN A 29 -27.62 30.91 30.79
C GLN A 29 -26.92 31.67 29.65
N LYS A 30 -25.72 32.20 29.89
CA LYS A 30 -24.88 32.78 28.84
C LYS A 30 -24.36 31.69 27.90
N ILE A 31 -23.85 30.58 28.44
CA ILE A 31 -23.39 29.43 27.63
C ILE A 31 -24.53 28.87 26.78
N LEU A 32 -25.72 28.67 27.35
CA LEU A 32 -26.90 28.20 26.60
C LEU A 32 -27.28 29.12 25.44
N ARG A 33 -27.09 30.45 25.59
CA ARG A 33 -27.31 31.42 24.51
C ARG A 33 -26.23 31.40 23.44
N GLU A 34 -25.00 31.02 23.81
CA GLU A 34 -23.86 30.96 22.88
C GLU A 34 -23.70 29.56 22.23
N LEU A 35 -24.42 28.53 22.69
CA LEU A 35 -24.38 27.17 22.16
C LEU A 35 -24.50 27.08 20.62
N PRO A 36 -25.41 27.80 19.93
CA PRO A 36 -25.46 27.77 18.47
C PRO A 36 -24.17 28.29 17.81
N GLY A 37 -23.53 29.30 18.41
CA GLY A 37 -22.24 29.83 17.95
C GLY A 37 -21.10 28.87 18.18
N ILE A 38 -21.12 28.13 19.31
CA ILE A 38 -20.15 27.08 19.61
C ILE A 38 -20.34 25.89 18.65
N ALA A 39 -21.56 25.41 18.43
CA ALA A 39 -21.82 24.36 17.44
C ALA A 39 -21.37 24.76 16.02
N SER A 40 -21.57 26.03 15.65
CA SER A 40 -21.08 26.57 14.38
C SER A 40 -19.55 26.56 14.28
N SER A 41 -18.82 26.80 15.37
CA SER A 41 -17.35 26.76 15.37
C SER A 41 -16.80 25.34 15.24
N PHE A 42 -17.49 24.34 15.80
CA PHE A 42 -17.22 22.92 15.58
C PHE A 42 -17.35 22.55 14.10
N ARG A 43 -18.46 22.95 13.45
CA ARG A 43 -18.65 22.73 11.99
C ARG A 43 -17.58 23.43 11.16
N ALA A 44 -17.04 24.55 11.62
CA ALA A 44 -15.93 25.26 10.97
C ALA A 44 -14.55 24.65 11.23
N GLY A 45 -14.44 23.59 12.03
CA GLY A 45 -13.16 22.95 12.36
C GLY A 45 -12.27 23.77 13.30
N SER A 46 -12.84 24.73 14.04
CA SER A 46 -12.10 25.63 14.92
C SER A 46 -12.52 25.42 16.39
N PRO A 47 -12.03 24.35 17.05
CA PRO A 47 -12.42 24.00 18.41
C PRO A 47 -11.89 24.99 19.46
N GLY A 48 -11.02 25.96 19.10
CA GLY A 48 -10.38 26.91 20.02
C GLY A 48 -11.30 27.84 20.84
N TYR A 49 -12.62 27.67 20.79
CA TYR A 49 -13.59 28.44 21.57
C TYR A 49 -13.73 28.01 23.03
N TYR A 50 -13.15 26.87 23.44
CA TYR A 50 -13.39 26.30 24.77
C TYR A 50 -12.93 27.20 25.94
N GLY A 51 -11.80 27.90 25.78
CA GLY A 51 -11.21 28.70 26.87
C GLY A 51 -11.98 29.97 27.25
N ARG A 52 -13.07 30.32 26.53
CA ARG A 52 -13.77 31.61 26.70
C ARG A 52 -14.79 31.62 27.85
N PHE A 53 -15.20 30.46 28.37
CA PHE A 53 -16.33 30.35 29.30
C PHE A 53 -15.97 29.88 30.71
N GLY A 54 -14.69 29.66 31.03
CA GLY A 54 -14.27 29.29 32.40
C GLY A 54 -14.84 27.97 32.93
N LEU A 55 -15.52 27.18 32.10
CA LEU A 55 -15.95 25.81 32.38
C LEU A 55 -14.88 24.83 31.91
N ASP A 56 -14.82 23.67 32.57
CA ASP A 56 -14.10 22.52 32.03
C ASP A 56 -14.65 22.17 30.65
N ASN A 57 -13.76 22.06 29.67
CA ASN A 57 -14.08 21.91 28.24
C ASN A 57 -15.09 20.77 27.98
N GLU A 58 -15.11 19.77 28.84
CA GLU A 58 -15.91 18.55 28.70
C GLU A 58 -17.41 18.76 29.00
N HIS A 59 -17.77 19.68 29.91
CA HIS A 59 -19.19 20.00 30.19
C HIS A 59 -19.84 20.75 29.03
N VAL A 60 -19.08 21.68 28.41
CA VAL A 60 -19.52 22.40 27.22
C VAL A 60 -19.71 21.41 26.07
N LEU A 61 -18.85 20.41 25.96
CA LEU A 61 -18.92 19.37 24.94
C LEU A 61 -20.20 18.54 25.04
N ALA A 62 -20.54 18.03 26.24
CA ALA A 62 -21.78 17.29 26.46
C ALA A 62 -23.02 18.10 26.08
N LEU A 63 -22.99 19.43 26.30
CA LEU A 63 -24.07 20.33 25.91
C LEU A 63 -24.15 20.58 24.41
N VAL A 64 -23.01 20.72 23.74
CA VAL A 64 -22.95 20.83 22.29
C VAL A 64 -23.50 19.54 21.67
N VAL A 65 -23.14 18.36 22.17
CA VAL A 65 -23.70 17.08 21.70
C VAL A 65 -25.21 17.03 21.93
N ALA A 66 -25.68 17.43 23.11
CA ALA A 66 -27.10 17.45 23.43
C ALA A 66 -27.90 18.44 22.54
N HIS A 67 -27.26 19.52 22.10
CA HIS A 67 -27.85 20.56 21.23
C HIS A 67 -27.77 20.19 19.75
N ASP A 68 -26.59 19.87 19.25
CA ASP A 68 -26.23 19.64 17.85
C ASP A 68 -25.11 18.58 17.75
N ALA A 69 -25.48 17.31 17.90
CA ALA A 69 -24.55 16.18 17.78
C ALA A 69 -23.88 16.11 16.39
N GLU A 70 -24.58 16.54 15.34
CA GLU A 70 -24.04 16.57 13.98
C GLU A 70 -22.86 17.55 13.84
N ALA A 71 -22.85 18.66 14.60
CA ALA A 71 -21.71 19.57 14.61
C ALA A 71 -20.44 18.89 15.12
N VAL A 72 -20.59 18.06 16.16
CA VAL A 72 -19.48 17.28 16.74
C VAL A 72 -19.05 16.19 15.77
N GLU A 73 -19.99 15.46 15.19
CA GLU A 73 -19.69 14.45 14.17
C GLU A 73 -19.00 15.06 12.94
N HIS A 74 -19.43 16.23 12.47
CA HIS A 74 -18.77 16.96 11.39
C HIS A 74 -17.32 17.30 11.71
N TYR A 75 -17.06 17.78 12.93
CA TYR A 75 -15.72 18.04 13.41
C TYR A 75 -14.87 16.77 13.42
N LEU A 76 -15.40 15.67 13.96
CA LEU A 76 -14.69 14.39 14.05
C LEU A 76 -14.39 13.78 12.68
N LEU A 77 -15.34 13.87 11.74
CA LEU A 77 -15.13 13.49 10.34
C LEU A 77 -13.97 14.29 9.73
N GLY A 78 -13.95 15.62 9.93
CA GLY A 78 -12.90 16.51 9.45
C GLY A 78 -11.53 16.22 10.04
N ALA A 79 -11.47 15.95 11.34
CA ALA A 79 -10.23 15.57 12.03
C ALA A 79 -9.71 14.19 11.59
N SER A 80 -10.60 13.29 11.21
CA SER A 80 -10.27 11.90 10.87
C SER A 80 -9.96 11.65 9.38
N VAL A 81 -10.10 12.65 8.50
CA VAL A 81 -10.02 12.49 7.03
C VAL A 81 -8.76 11.78 6.51
N ARG A 82 -7.63 11.87 7.22
CA ARG A 82 -6.33 11.40 6.72
C ARG A 82 -5.71 10.26 7.50
N ARG A 83 -6.36 9.78 8.57
CA ARG A 83 -5.74 8.88 9.56
C ARG A 83 -6.73 7.99 10.31
N LEU A 84 -7.95 7.79 9.81
CA LEU A 84 -8.95 7.03 10.56
C LEU A 84 -8.50 5.57 10.74
N LEU A 85 -7.96 4.97 9.68
CA LEU A 85 -7.49 3.58 9.67
C LEU A 85 -5.97 3.45 9.49
N ALA A 86 -5.23 4.56 9.50
CA ALA A 86 -3.78 4.57 9.29
C ALA A 86 -3.00 4.06 10.52
N ASP A 87 -1.87 3.38 10.27
CA ASP A 87 -1.05 2.67 11.27
C ASP A 87 -0.25 3.59 12.23
N ARG A 88 -0.04 4.86 11.87
CA ARG A 88 1.03 5.67 12.50
C ARG A 88 0.64 6.41 13.77
N ASP A 89 -0.64 6.78 13.97
CA ASP A 89 -1.11 7.56 15.12
C ASP A 89 -2.46 7.04 15.67
N GLN A 90 -2.83 7.45 16.89
CA GLN A 90 -4.18 7.27 17.41
C GLN A 90 -5.14 8.12 16.56
N PRO A 91 -6.20 7.53 15.96
CA PRO A 91 -7.18 8.32 15.22
C PRO A 91 -7.80 9.36 16.14
N GLU A 92 -8.01 10.57 15.62
CA GLU A 92 -8.53 11.69 16.41
C GLU A 92 -9.88 11.36 17.07
N VAL A 93 -10.74 10.57 16.41
CA VAL A 93 -12.00 10.11 16.99
C VAL A 93 -11.80 9.20 18.22
N VAL A 94 -10.77 8.34 18.21
CA VAL A 94 -10.45 7.46 19.35
C VAL A 94 -9.89 8.30 20.50
N ARG A 95 -8.94 9.19 20.20
CA ARG A 95 -8.32 10.08 21.20
C ARG A 95 -9.38 10.97 21.87
N TRP A 96 -10.21 11.62 21.06
CA TRP A 96 -11.24 12.54 21.54
C TRP A 96 -12.27 11.85 22.42
N LEU A 97 -12.68 10.63 22.08
CA LEU A 97 -13.65 9.87 22.87
C LEU A 97 -13.05 9.35 24.18
N ALA A 98 -11.80 8.90 24.17
CA ALA A 98 -11.11 8.50 25.40
C ALA A 98 -10.94 9.68 26.38
N GLU A 99 -10.66 10.88 25.85
CA GLU A 99 -10.58 12.11 26.66
C GLU A 99 -11.96 12.56 27.20
N SER A 100 -13.06 12.12 26.61
CA SER A 100 -14.42 12.59 26.93
C SER A 100 -15.25 11.61 27.76
N ASP A 101 -14.75 10.39 28.00
CA ASP A 101 -15.54 9.27 28.54
C ASP A 101 -16.16 9.54 29.92
N SER A 102 -15.42 10.17 30.84
CA SER A 102 -15.90 10.45 32.20
C SER A 102 -17.06 11.44 32.30
N TYR A 103 -17.47 12.07 31.20
CA TYR A 103 -18.44 13.16 31.19
C TYR A 103 -19.69 12.88 30.36
N PHE A 104 -19.70 11.79 29.58
CA PHE A 104 -20.81 11.45 28.71
C PHE A 104 -21.75 10.48 29.43
N ASP A 105 -23.01 10.89 29.57
CA ASP A 105 -24.07 9.97 29.98
C ASP A 105 -24.61 9.16 28.80
N VAL A 106 -25.47 8.19 29.11
CA VAL A 106 -26.14 7.32 28.14
C VAL A 106 -26.84 8.14 27.04
N TYR A 107 -27.37 9.32 27.36
CA TYR A 107 -28.05 10.16 26.37
C TYR A 107 -27.05 10.76 25.37
N VAL A 108 -25.93 11.31 25.85
CA VAL A 108 -24.86 11.85 25.00
C VAL A 108 -24.27 10.74 24.12
N TRP A 109 -23.99 9.58 24.70
CA TRP A 109 -23.50 8.41 23.96
C TRP A 109 -24.46 7.95 22.87
N ARG A 110 -25.77 7.94 23.15
CA ARG A 110 -26.78 7.59 22.15
C ARG A 110 -26.82 8.58 20.98
N ARG A 111 -26.50 9.86 21.21
CA ARG A 111 -26.44 10.87 20.13
C ARG A 111 -25.14 10.80 19.33
N LEU A 112 -24.06 10.27 19.90
CA LEU A 112 -22.78 10.04 19.22
C LEU A 112 -22.56 8.57 18.86
N ARG A 113 -23.65 7.81 18.69
CA ARG A 113 -23.60 6.35 18.50
C ARG A 113 -22.64 5.94 17.38
N VAL A 114 -22.75 6.54 16.20
CA VAL A 114 -21.90 6.18 15.04
C VAL A 114 -20.42 6.52 15.32
N PRO A 115 -20.03 7.75 15.68
CA PRO A 115 -18.64 8.07 16.05
C PRO A 115 -18.09 7.17 17.17
N ALA A 116 -18.90 6.85 18.18
CA ALA A 116 -18.53 5.97 19.28
C ALA A 116 -18.26 4.54 18.79
N CYS A 117 -19.14 3.98 17.97
CA CYS A 117 -18.95 2.66 17.37
C CYS A 117 -17.77 2.63 16.39
N VAL A 118 -17.49 3.72 15.67
CA VAL A 118 -16.30 3.86 14.82
C VAL A 118 -15.04 3.72 15.66
N ALA A 119 -14.88 4.55 16.70
CA ALA A 119 -13.70 4.48 17.56
C ALA A 119 -13.55 3.12 18.24
N ALA A 120 -14.64 2.61 18.80
CA ALA A 120 -14.68 1.31 19.45
C ALA A 120 -14.27 0.17 18.50
N GLY A 121 -14.79 0.17 17.26
CA GLY A 121 -14.44 -0.80 16.24
C GLY A 121 -12.99 -0.66 15.76
N VAL A 122 -12.45 0.56 15.69
CA VAL A 122 -11.03 0.77 15.35
C VAL A 122 -10.10 0.23 16.44
N VAL A 123 -10.43 0.43 17.72
CA VAL A 123 -9.66 -0.14 18.83
C VAL A 123 -9.75 -1.66 18.81
N ALA A 124 -10.96 -2.22 18.70
CA ALA A 124 -11.18 -3.66 18.66
C ALA A 124 -10.47 -4.34 17.47
N GLY A 125 -10.61 -3.79 16.27
CA GLY A 125 -9.98 -4.37 15.07
C GLY A 125 -8.45 -4.31 15.11
N ARG A 126 -7.87 -3.26 15.71
CA ARG A 126 -6.42 -3.21 15.98
C ARG A 126 -5.98 -4.30 16.95
N GLN A 127 -6.78 -4.54 18.00
CA GLN A 127 -6.50 -5.60 18.97
C GLN A 127 -6.58 -6.99 18.34
N GLU A 128 -7.61 -7.27 17.55
CA GLU A 128 -7.70 -8.53 16.79
C GLU A 128 -6.49 -8.75 15.88
N VAL A 129 -6.05 -7.68 15.21
CA VAL A 129 -4.87 -7.73 14.35
C VAL A 129 -3.59 -8.02 15.14
N ARG A 130 -3.42 -7.46 16.34
CA ARG A 130 -2.30 -7.81 17.23
C ARG A 130 -2.34 -9.28 17.63
N GLU A 131 -3.51 -9.79 17.99
CA GLU A 131 -3.70 -11.20 18.34
C GLU A 131 -3.41 -12.13 17.15
N MET A 132 -3.76 -11.72 15.94
CA MET A 132 -3.46 -12.47 14.71
C MET A 132 -1.96 -12.59 14.39
N PHE A 133 -1.14 -11.57 14.71
CA PHE A 133 0.27 -11.53 14.29
C PHE A 133 1.30 -11.56 15.43
N GLY A 134 0.87 -11.50 16.69
CA GLY A 134 1.72 -11.58 17.89
C GLY A 134 2.65 -10.37 18.12
N GLU A 135 3.57 -10.49 19.09
CA GLU A 135 4.52 -9.43 19.49
C GLU A 135 5.56 -9.04 18.42
N GLY A 136 5.60 -9.77 17.29
CA GLY A 136 6.47 -9.50 16.14
C GLY A 136 6.03 -8.32 15.25
N TRP A 137 5.03 -7.54 15.69
CA TRP A 137 4.50 -6.35 15.01
C TRP A 137 5.62 -5.32 14.74
N PRO A 138 5.90 -4.92 13.47
CA PRO A 138 6.97 -3.97 13.15
C PRO A 138 6.70 -2.52 13.58
N GLY A 139 5.52 -2.21 14.12
CA GLY A 139 5.09 -0.84 14.43
C GLY A 139 5.58 -0.32 15.77
N ARG A 140 5.96 0.96 15.80
CA ARG A 140 6.33 1.81 16.95
C ARG A 140 5.22 1.99 18.01
N TRP A 141 4.32 1.04 18.20
CA TRP A 141 3.38 1.01 19.33
C TRP A 141 4.03 0.41 20.59
N ARG A 142 5.32 0.69 20.81
CA ARG A 142 6.01 0.25 22.03
C ARG A 142 5.68 1.22 23.18
N ALA A 143 4.91 0.71 24.13
CA ALA A 143 4.98 1.03 25.57
C ALA A 143 4.25 2.28 26.11
N GLY A 144 3.14 2.74 25.53
CA GLY A 144 2.36 3.85 26.13
C GLY A 144 0.84 3.77 26.05
N HIS A 145 0.27 2.78 25.35
CA HIS A 145 -1.13 2.84 24.90
C HIS A 145 -1.95 1.59 25.29
N GLU A 146 -1.47 0.78 26.23
CA GLU A 146 -2.32 -0.17 26.97
C GLU A 146 -3.41 0.56 27.78
N ALA A 147 -3.15 1.83 28.14
CA ALA A 147 -4.12 2.74 28.75
C ALA A 147 -5.31 3.10 27.83
N ASP A 148 -5.16 2.94 26.50
CA ASP A 148 -6.21 3.28 25.52
C ASP A 148 -7.32 2.20 25.44
N ASP A 149 -7.02 0.94 25.82
CA ASP A 149 -8.02 -0.14 25.88
C ASP A 149 -8.89 -0.02 27.14
N GLU A 150 -8.29 0.30 28.30
CA GLU A 150 -9.04 0.52 29.53
C GLU A 150 -9.95 1.76 29.48
N SER A 151 -9.53 2.81 28.76
CA SER A 151 -10.33 4.03 28.58
C SER A 151 -11.43 3.91 27.52
N ALA A 152 -11.34 2.94 26.60
CA ALA A 152 -12.40 2.66 25.62
C ALA A 152 -13.46 1.65 26.13
N ARG A 153 -13.19 0.92 27.21
CA ARG A 153 -14.11 -0.08 27.79
C ARG A 153 -15.48 0.47 28.25
N PRO A 154 -15.56 1.65 28.88
CA PRO A 154 -16.86 2.20 29.28
C PRO A 154 -17.68 2.64 28.05
N VAL A 155 -17.01 3.23 27.04
CA VAL A 155 -17.59 3.50 25.71
C VAL A 155 -18.18 2.24 25.08
N LEU A 156 -17.43 1.13 25.12
CA LEU A 156 -17.83 -0.19 24.61
C LEU A 156 -19.06 -0.77 25.34
N ALA A 157 -19.21 -0.51 26.64
CA ALA A 157 -20.32 -1.01 27.44
C ALA A 157 -21.61 -0.17 27.31
N ALA A 158 -21.47 1.11 26.95
CA ALA A 158 -22.58 2.08 26.93
C ALA A 158 -23.31 2.20 25.58
N THR A 159 -22.70 1.78 24.47
CA THR A 159 -23.31 1.93 23.13
C THR A 159 -24.19 0.76 22.70
N GLU A 160 -25.49 1.01 22.51
CA GLU A 160 -26.40 0.15 21.73
C GLU A 160 -26.01 0.18 20.24
N GLY A 161 -24.98 -0.57 19.85
CA GLY A 161 -24.42 -0.47 18.49
C GLY A 161 -23.51 -1.63 18.10
N GLU A 162 -23.81 -2.85 18.57
CA GLU A 162 -22.94 -4.02 18.39
C GLU A 162 -22.61 -4.29 16.91
N LEU A 163 -23.59 -4.21 16.01
CA LEU A 163 -23.37 -4.38 14.57
C LEU A 163 -22.55 -3.25 13.93
N LEU A 164 -22.75 -1.99 14.35
CA LEU A 164 -21.93 -0.86 13.89
C LEU A 164 -20.48 -1.03 14.33
N ARG A 165 -20.28 -1.42 15.58
CA ARG A 165 -18.95 -1.71 16.11
C ARG A 165 -18.30 -2.84 15.32
N GLU A 166 -19.03 -3.94 15.09
CA GLU A 166 -18.56 -5.09 14.31
C GLU A 166 -18.15 -4.70 12.87
N LEU A 167 -18.92 -3.84 12.20
CA LEU A 167 -18.56 -3.28 10.90
C LEU A 167 -17.18 -2.62 10.95
N TRP A 168 -16.97 -1.71 11.91
CA TRP A 168 -15.72 -0.96 12.05
C TRP A 168 -14.55 -1.82 12.51
N THR A 169 -14.79 -2.84 13.32
CA THR A 169 -13.82 -3.89 13.65
C THR A 169 -13.34 -4.60 12.39
N ARG A 170 -14.27 -5.14 11.58
CA ARG A 170 -13.95 -5.86 10.33
C ARG A 170 -13.23 -4.97 9.32
N LEU A 171 -13.67 -3.72 9.17
CA LEU A 171 -12.99 -2.73 8.32
C LEU A 171 -11.57 -2.51 8.79
N THR A 172 -11.37 -2.26 10.08
CA THR A 172 -10.04 -1.99 10.63
C THR A 172 -9.10 -3.19 10.45
N VAL A 173 -9.60 -4.40 10.71
CA VAL A 173 -8.85 -5.64 10.44
C VAL A 173 -8.46 -5.72 8.97
N ALA A 174 -9.41 -5.58 8.06
CA ALA A 174 -9.15 -5.66 6.63
C ALA A 174 -8.17 -4.59 6.14
N ALA A 175 -8.27 -3.34 6.63
CA ALA A 175 -7.34 -2.26 6.32
C ALA A 175 -5.92 -2.59 6.76
N LEU A 176 -5.74 -2.96 8.03
CA LEU A 176 -4.42 -3.18 8.62
C LEU A 176 -3.75 -4.43 8.05
N VAL A 177 -4.53 -5.50 7.84
CA VAL A 177 -4.02 -6.72 7.20
C VAL A 177 -3.57 -6.44 5.77
N ALA A 178 -4.33 -5.65 5.00
CA ALA A 178 -3.95 -5.24 3.65
C ALA A 178 -2.65 -4.41 3.65
N TRP A 179 -2.53 -3.41 4.54
CA TRP A 179 -1.32 -2.58 4.69
C TRP A 179 -0.08 -3.39 5.04
N MET A 180 -0.26 -4.42 5.85
CA MET A 180 0.80 -5.28 6.33
C MET A 180 1.29 -6.31 5.31
N SER A 181 0.66 -6.44 4.14
CA SER A 181 0.91 -7.56 3.23
C SER A 181 1.81 -7.20 2.04
N PRO A 182 3.14 -7.07 2.21
CA PRO A 182 4.09 -7.29 1.13
C PRO A 182 4.81 -8.65 1.23
N GLY A 183 4.30 -9.64 2.00
CA GLY A 183 4.91 -10.96 2.13
C GLY A 183 3.97 -12.07 2.64
N ARG A 184 4.37 -13.32 2.41
CA ARG A 184 3.57 -14.55 2.59
C ARG A 184 3.08 -14.80 4.01
N GLY A 185 1.87 -15.36 4.07
CA GLY A 185 1.12 -15.65 5.30
C GLY A 185 -0.06 -14.71 5.48
N ARG A 186 0.01 -13.49 4.93
CA ARG A 186 -1.00 -12.45 5.17
C ARG A 186 -2.11 -12.38 4.13
N GLY A 187 -1.93 -12.96 2.94
CA GLY A 187 -2.97 -13.04 1.90
C GLY A 187 -4.19 -13.86 2.29
N LEU A 188 -4.04 -14.93 3.09
CA LEU A 188 -5.17 -15.69 3.63
C LEU A 188 -5.96 -14.88 4.67
N HIS A 189 -5.26 -14.17 5.57
CA HIS A 189 -5.91 -13.26 6.52
C HIS A 189 -6.59 -12.10 5.81
N GLU A 190 -5.98 -11.56 4.76
CA GLU A 190 -6.55 -10.48 3.95
C GLU A 190 -7.81 -10.96 3.23
N THR A 191 -7.74 -12.11 2.56
CA THR A 191 -8.88 -12.72 1.87
C THR A 191 -10.01 -13.06 2.85
N ALA A 192 -9.67 -13.61 4.02
CA ALA A 192 -10.66 -13.94 5.04
C ALA A 192 -11.32 -12.67 5.62
N ALA A 193 -10.53 -11.64 5.95
CA ALA A 193 -11.04 -10.36 6.45
C ALA A 193 -11.93 -9.67 5.41
N ARG A 194 -11.51 -9.67 4.15
CA ARG A 194 -12.30 -9.14 3.03
C ARG A 194 -13.61 -9.91 2.85
N ARG A 195 -13.57 -11.24 2.83
CA ARG A 195 -14.78 -12.07 2.67
C ARG A 195 -15.76 -11.83 3.82
N ARG A 196 -15.27 -11.73 5.06
CA ARG A 196 -16.12 -11.38 6.23
C ARG A 196 -16.74 -10.00 6.09
N LEU A 197 -16.03 -9.04 5.51
CA LEU A 197 -16.54 -7.69 5.26
C LEU A 197 -17.60 -7.68 4.15
N GLU A 198 -17.36 -8.38 3.04
CA GLU A 198 -18.30 -8.56 1.93
C GLU A 198 -19.58 -9.26 2.40
N THR A 199 -19.45 -10.38 3.13
CA THR A 199 -20.58 -11.08 3.75
C THR A 199 -21.35 -10.17 4.71
N PHE A 200 -20.66 -9.36 5.53
CA PHE A 200 -21.35 -8.41 6.42
C PHE A 200 -22.11 -7.33 5.63
N ALA A 201 -21.57 -6.88 4.50
CA ALA A 201 -22.25 -5.93 3.61
C ALA A 201 -23.48 -6.52 2.93
N ASP A 202 -23.51 -7.84 2.70
CA ASP A 202 -24.69 -8.57 2.21
C ASP A 202 -25.75 -8.75 3.31
N GLU A 203 -25.32 -9.07 4.53
CA GLU A 203 -26.21 -9.40 5.66
C GLU A 203 -26.82 -8.16 6.33
N HIS A 204 -26.09 -7.04 6.37
CA HIS A 204 -26.43 -5.85 7.16
C HIS A 204 -26.28 -4.53 6.38
N PRO A 205 -26.94 -4.35 5.22
CA PRO A 205 -26.83 -3.13 4.42
C PRO A 205 -27.26 -1.84 5.17
N GLU A 206 -28.19 -1.94 6.11
CA GLU A 206 -28.66 -0.83 6.93
C GLU A 206 -27.56 -0.22 7.82
N VAL A 207 -26.66 -1.06 8.33
CA VAL A 207 -25.54 -0.65 9.18
C VAL A 207 -24.51 0.12 8.36
N TRP A 208 -24.29 -0.30 7.10
CA TRP A 208 -23.44 0.41 6.16
C TRP A 208 -24.03 1.76 5.75
N ALA A 209 -25.34 1.80 5.47
CA ALA A 209 -26.04 3.03 5.12
C ALA A 209 -25.96 4.06 6.26
N GLU A 210 -26.18 3.64 7.50
CA GLU A 210 -26.05 4.52 8.67
C GLU A 210 -24.62 5.06 8.83
N SER A 211 -23.61 4.23 8.54
CA SER A 211 -22.19 4.58 8.67
C SER A 211 -21.60 5.28 7.44
N MET A 212 -22.41 5.54 6.40
CA MET A 212 -21.94 5.95 5.07
C MET A 212 -21.02 7.20 5.08
N PRO A 213 -21.29 8.28 5.83
CA PRO A 213 -20.40 9.44 5.88
C PRO A 213 -18.97 9.07 6.33
N TRP A 214 -18.85 8.18 7.31
CA TRP A 214 -17.57 7.71 7.83
C TRP A 214 -16.88 6.74 6.86
N LEU A 215 -17.64 5.84 6.22
CA LEU A 215 -17.12 4.92 5.21
C LEU A 215 -16.52 5.67 4.01
N LEU A 216 -17.21 6.71 3.54
CA LEU A 216 -16.75 7.55 2.43
C LEU A 216 -15.47 8.33 2.76
N VAL A 217 -15.32 8.77 4.01
CA VAL A 217 -14.07 9.37 4.49
C VAL A 217 -12.96 8.31 4.58
N ALA A 218 -13.27 7.12 5.07
CA ALA A 218 -12.33 6.00 5.21
C ALA A 218 -11.83 5.43 3.87
N CYS A 219 -12.52 5.70 2.75
CA CYS A 219 -12.13 5.20 1.42
C CYS A 219 -10.70 5.57 1.02
N GLN A 220 -10.17 6.70 1.52
CA GLN A 220 -8.80 7.14 1.24
C GLN A 220 -7.74 6.28 1.95
N ASP A 221 -8.08 5.66 3.08
CA ASP A 221 -7.15 4.87 3.90
C ASP A 221 -7.06 3.39 3.45
N PHE A 222 -7.98 2.96 2.58
CA PHE A 222 -8.30 1.54 2.37
C PHE A 222 -7.79 0.94 1.05
N SER A 223 -6.65 1.39 0.52
CA SER A 223 -6.03 0.85 -0.72
C SER A 223 -6.99 0.68 -1.94
N GLY A 224 -8.13 1.36 -1.94
CA GLY A 224 -9.19 1.23 -2.95
C GLY A 224 -10.18 0.07 -2.76
N VAL A 225 -10.06 -0.81 -1.75
CA VAL A 225 -10.98 -1.96 -1.57
C VAL A 225 -12.36 -1.53 -1.08
N LEU A 226 -12.45 -0.67 -0.06
CA LEU A 226 -13.72 -0.14 0.44
C LEU A 226 -14.45 0.67 -0.63
N ASP A 227 -13.70 1.52 -1.31
CA ASP A 227 -14.15 2.32 -2.44
C ASP A 227 -14.73 1.44 -3.58
N SER A 228 -14.04 0.34 -3.90
CA SER A 228 -14.48 -0.63 -4.89
C SER A 228 -15.77 -1.36 -4.48
N LEU A 229 -15.89 -1.74 -3.21
CA LEU A 229 -17.08 -2.42 -2.69
C LEU A 229 -18.30 -1.51 -2.73
N LEU A 230 -18.15 -0.24 -2.35
CA LEU A 230 -19.23 0.75 -2.42
C LEU A 230 -19.68 0.97 -3.88
N VAL A 231 -18.74 1.16 -4.81
CA VAL A 231 -19.07 1.29 -6.24
C VAL A 231 -19.80 0.05 -6.74
N LEU A 232 -19.32 -1.16 -6.41
CA LEU A 232 -19.94 -2.41 -6.84
C LEU A 232 -21.37 -2.55 -6.30
N LYS A 233 -21.59 -2.25 -5.01
CA LYS A 233 -22.93 -2.31 -4.38
C LYS A 233 -23.91 -1.34 -5.03
N VAL A 234 -23.48 -0.11 -5.28
CA VAL A 234 -24.32 0.90 -5.96
C VAL A 234 -24.58 0.52 -7.42
N ALA A 235 -23.58 -0.02 -8.12
CA ALA A 235 -23.70 -0.46 -9.53
C ALA A 235 -24.63 -1.67 -9.68
N LEU A 236 -24.57 -2.63 -8.74
CA LEU A 236 -25.45 -3.81 -8.69
C LEU A 236 -26.90 -3.49 -8.30
N GLY A 237 -27.22 -2.22 -8.04
CA GLY A 237 -28.59 -1.79 -7.75
C GLY A 237 -29.04 -2.08 -6.32
N ASP A 238 -28.12 -2.25 -5.37
CA ASP A 238 -28.49 -2.29 -3.95
C ASP A 238 -29.08 -0.94 -3.55
N ARG A 239 -30.39 -0.94 -3.31
CA ARG A 239 -31.18 0.27 -3.05
C ARG A 239 -30.71 0.99 -1.79
N THR A 240 -30.37 0.26 -0.74
CA THR A 240 -29.96 0.81 0.55
C THR A 240 -28.62 1.54 0.42
N PHE A 241 -27.66 0.93 -0.29
CA PHE A 241 -26.37 1.58 -0.57
C PHE A 241 -26.53 2.79 -1.49
N ARG A 242 -27.34 2.69 -2.55
CA ARG A 242 -27.56 3.80 -3.48
C ARG A 242 -28.19 5.00 -2.79
N GLU A 243 -29.29 4.81 -2.06
CA GLU A 243 -29.96 5.89 -1.31
C GLU A 243 -29.02 6.54 -0.29
N ALA A 244 -28.22 5.75 0.43
CA ALA A 244 -27.25 6.28 1.39
C ALA A 244 -26.13 7.12 0.73
N VAL A 245 -25.61 6.67 -0.42
CA VAL A 245 -24.59 7.43 -1.17
C VAL A 245 -25.20 8.69 -1.80
N GLU A 246 -26.43 8.62 -2.33
CA GLU A 246 -27.15 9.80 -2.84
C GLU A 246 -27.37 10.85 -1.75
N LEU A 247 -27.85 10.45 -0.57
CA LEU A 247 -27.97 11.35 0.59
C LEU A 247 -26.62 11.96 0.99
N ALA A 248 -25.54 11.19 0.90
CA ALA A 248 -24.20 11.68 1.22
C ALA A 248 -23.67 12.75 0.24
N THR A 249 -24.23 12.89 -0.97
CA THR A 249 -23.88 13.98 -1.89
C THR A 249 -24.31 15.35 -1.39
N GLU A 250 -25.30 15.42 -0.51
CA GLU A 250 -25.78 16.66 0.10
C GLU A 250 -25.12 16.94 1.46
N HIS A 251 -24.25 16.03 1.92
CA HIS A 251 -23.65 16.11 3.26
C HIS A 251 -22.86 17.43 3.47
N PRO A 252 -22.91 18.08 4.64
CA PRO A 252 -22.23 19.37 4.86
C PRO A 252 -20.71 19.27 4.72
N HIS A 253 -20.12 18.11 5.01
CA HIS A 253 -18.66 17.89 4.93
C HIS A 253 -18.20 17.59 3.49
N ARG A 254 -17.28 18.42 2.95
CA ARG A 254 -16.82 18.33 1.55
C ARG A 254 -16.19 16.97 1.20
N ALA A 255 -15.42 16.37 2.10
CA ALA A 255 -14.78 15.07 1.81
C ALA A 255 -15.81 13.95 1.62
N VAL A 256 -16.94 14.01 2.33
CA VAL A 256 -18.04 13.06 2.19
C VAL A 256 -18.71 13.26 0.83
N ARG A 257 -19.07 14.51 0.47
CA ARG A 257 -19.71 14.82 -0.82
C ARG A 257 -18.87 14.39 -2.00
N THR A 258 -17.60 14.78 -2.03
CA THR A 258 -16.69 14.46 -3.14
C THR A 258 -16.47 12.95 -3.28
N ALA A 259 -16.39 12.22 -2.16
CA ALA A 259 -16.31 10.77 -2.20
C ALA A 259 -17.62 10.15 -2.72
N ALA A 260 -18.78 10.61 -2.24
CA ALA A 260 -20.10 10.16 -2.68
C ALA A 260 -20.34 10.41 -4.17
N GLU A 261 -20.10 11.63 -4.65
CA GLU A 261 -20.13 12.00 -6.07
C GLU A 261 -19.21 11.08 -6.88
N GLY A 262 -18.00 10.83 -6.38
CA GLY A 262 -17.05 9.92 -7.01
C GLY A 262 -17.58 8.49 -7.11
N VAL A 263 -18.26 7.97 -6.09
CA VAL A 263 -18.89 6.65 -6.10
C VAL A 263 -20.03 6.61 -7.11
N LEU A 264 -20.94 7.60 -7.10
CA LEU A 264 -22.07 7.66 -8.04
C LEU A 264 -21.62 7.81 -9.49
N VAL A 265 -20.63 8.66 -9.78
CA VAL A 265 -20.10 8.81 -11.16
C VAL A 265 -19.51 7.50 -11.66
N ARG A 266 -18.82 6.75 -10.81
CA ARG A 266 -18.23 5.46 -11.19
C ARG A 266 -19.25 4.33 -11.29
N ALA A 267 -20.30 4.37 -10.47
CA ALA A 267 -21.41 3.43 -10.57
C ALA A 267 -22.37 3.76 -11.72
N GLY A 268 -22.54 5.05 -12.05
CA GLY A 268 -23.46 5.60 -13.06
C GLY A 268 -22.84 5.84 -14.44
N GLY A 269 -21.53 5.60 -14.61
CA GLY A 269 -20.92 5.39 -15.93
C GLY A 269 -21.36 4.09 -16.63
N ALA A 270 -22.25 3.35 -15.96
CA ALA A 270 -22.95 2.20 -16.48
C ALA A 270 -24.06 2.64 -17.44
N ASP A 271 -24.00 2.20 -18.69
CA ASP A 271 -25.08 2.39 -19.65
C ASP A 271 -26.31 1.58 -19.18
N GLU A 272 -27.43 2.24 -18.87
CA GLU A 272 -28.68 1.59 -18.43
C GLU A 272 -29.21 0.60 -19.48
N SER A 273 -28.76 0.72 -20.74
CA SER A 273 -29.15 -0.17 -21.83
C SER A 273 -28.39 -1.52 -21.84
N ASP A 274 -27.30 -1.64 -21.08
CA ASP A 274 -26.48 -2.87 -20.95
C ASP A 274 -25.86 -2.98 -19.53
N PRO A 275 -26.68 -3.31 -18.52
CA PRO A 275 -26.24 -3.39 -17.13
C PRO A 275 -25.20 -4.50 -16.91
N GLU A 276 -25.23 -5.59 -17.69
CA GLU A 276 -24.24 -6.67 -17.59
C GLU A 276 -22.85 -6.19 -17.99
N ARG A 277 -22.72 -5.50 -19.13
CA ARG A 277 -21.43 -4.96 -19.59
C ARG A 277 -20.88 -3.89 -18.66
N SER A 278 -21.75 -3.06 -18.12
CA SER A 278 -21.38 -2.02 -17.17
C SER A 278 -20.92 -2.56 -15.83
N LEU A 279 -21.57 -3.63 -15.34
CA LEU A 279 -21.10 -4.40 -14.18
C LEU A 279 -19.77 -5.10 -14.45
N ILE A 280 -19.56 -5.59 -15.67
CA ILE A 280 -18.28 -6.15 -16.10
C ILE A 280 -17.18 -5.08 -16.13
N GLU A 281 -17.45 -3.86 -16.59
CA GLU A 281 -16.47 -2.77 -16.62
C GLU A 281 -16.17 -2.20 -15.23
N ALA A 282 -17.18 -2.05 -14.38
CA ALA A 282 -16.99 -1.67 -12.98
C ALA A 282 -16.24 -2.76 -12.19
N ALA A 283 -16.62 -4.04 -12.37
CA ALA A 283 -15.90 -5.16 -11.80
C ALA A 283 -14.48 -5.27 -12.36
N ALA A 284 -14.26 -5.04 -13.66
CA ALA A 284 -12.95 -5.03 -14.28
C ALA A 284 -12.09 -3.88 -13.74
N ALA A 285 -12.62 -2.67 -13.54
CA ALA A 285 -11.89 -1.57 -12.93
C ALA A 285 -11.53 -1.85 -11.45
N VAL A 286 -12.42 -2.49 -10.71
CA VAL A 286 -12.19 -2.97 -9.33
C VAL A 286 -11.14 -4.08 -9.28
N LEU A 287 -11.19 -5.02 -10.22
CA LEU A 287 -10.25 -6.14 -10.34
C LEU A 287 -8.89 -5.69 -10.88
N ASP A 288 -8.86 -4.68 -11.75
CA ASP A 288 -7.65 -4.09 -12.33
C ASP A 288 -6.88 -3.26 -11.30
N ARG A 289 -7.58 -2.55 -10.39
CA ARG A 289 -6.97 -1.90 -9.22
C ARG A 289 -6.47 -2.91 -8.18
N ASN A 290 -7.06 -4.12 -8.12
CA ASN A 290 -6.73 -5.19 -7.19
C ASN A 290 -5.93 -6.35 -7.83
N ARG A 291 -5.27 -6.11 -8.98
CA ARG A 291 -4.64 -7.16 -9.82
C ARG A 291 -3.58 -8.02 -9.11
N GLY A 292 -3.08 -7.60 -7.95
CA GLY A 292 -2.12 -8.37 -7.14
C GLY A 292 -2.71 -9.23 -6.01
N ARG A 293 -4.04 -9.30 -5.79
CA ARG A 293 -4.58 -9.80 -4.49
C ARG A 293 -5.86 -10.65 -4.50
N VAL A 294 -6.33 -11.18 -5.63
CA VAL A 294 -7.57 -12.01 -5.64
C VAL A 294 -7.33 -13.42 -6.21
N ASP A 295 -7.20 -14.39 -5.30
CA ASP A 295 -6.95 -15.82 -5.58
C ASP A 295 -8.22 -16.70 -5.71
N ALA A 296 -9.43 -16.15 -5.56
CA ALA A 296 -10.63 -16.96 -5.26
C ALA A 296 -11.68 -17.11 -6.38
N PHE A 297 -11.30 -17.12 -7.67
CA PHE A 297 -12.22 -17.52 -8.75
C PHE A 297 -11.75 -18.85 -9.37
N PRO A 298 -12.60 -19.88 -9.54
CA PRO A 298 -12.26 -21.03 -10.37
C PRO A 298 -12.14 -20.54 -11.81
N ARG A 299 -10.93 -20.49 -12.38
CA ARG A 299 -10.64 -19.87 -13.67
C ARG A 299 -10.69 -20.93 -14.79
N PRO A 300 -11.79 -21.05 -15.56
CA PRO A 300 -11.95 -22.13 -16.56
C PRO A 300 -11.17 -21.84 -17.86
N LEU A 301 -10.54 -20.66 -17.97
CA LEU A 301 -9.73 -20.21 -19.10
C LEU A 301 -8.59 -19.35 -18.53
N SER A 302 -7.40 -19.91 -18.37
CA SER A 302 -6.22 -19.17 -17.88
C SER A 302 -5.94 -17.95 -18.78
N VAL A 303 -5.87 -16.76 -18.16
CA VAL A 303 -5.23 -15.58 -18.80
C VAL A 303 -3.81 -16.00 -19.18
N PRO A 304 -3.29 -15.66 -20.36
CA PRO A 304 -1.93 -16.02 -20.72
C PRO A 304 -0.99 -15.40 -19.67
N ALA A 305 -0.08 -16.21 -19.14
CA ALA A 305 1.02 -15.66 -18.36
C ALA A 305 1.76 -14.62 -19.22
N HIS A 306 2.41 -13.66 -18.59
CA HIS A 306 3.08 -12.55 -19.27
C HIS A 306 4.23 -13.04 -20.15
N THR A 307 4.77 -14.23 -19.88
CA THR A 307 5.89 -14.83 -20.59
C THR A 307 5.59 -16.28 -21.02
N TRP A 308 6.52 -16.87 -21.75
CA TRP A 308 6.49 -18.28 -22.17
C TRP A 308 6.52 -19.27 -20.99
N LEU A 309 6.83 -18.82 -19.76
CA LEU A 309 6.75 -19.65 -18.55
C LEU A 309 5.35 -20.23 -18.40
N SER A 310 4.31 -19.47 -18.78
CA SER A 310 2.91 -19.89 -18.66
C SER A 310 2.52 -20.23 -17.22
N ASP A 311 3.26 -19.68 -16.24
CA ASP A 311 3.04 -19.85 -14.80
C ASP A 311 2.97 -18.46 -14.15
N ARG A 312 1.72 -18.00 -13.93
CA ARG A 312 1.45 -16.68 -13.37
C ARG A 312 1.99 -16.54 -11.94
N SER A 313 1.85 -17.58 -11.12
CA SER A 313 2.29 -17.54 -9.73
C SER A 313 3.80 -17.39 -9.66
N LEU A 314 4.55 -18.11 -10.51
CA LEU A 314 5.99 -17.94 -10.63
C LEU A 314 6.37 -16.52 -11.09
N GLU A 315 5.69 -16.00 -12.12
CA GLU A 315 5.96 -14.64 -12.63
C GLU A 315 5.67 -13.53 -11.61
N GLU A 316 4.63 -13.68 -10.80
CA GLU A 316 4.31 -12.77 -9.69
C GLU A 316 5.37 -12.86 -8.59
N LEU A 317 5.80 -14.07 -8.20
CA LEU A 317 6.88 -14.25 -7.21
C LEU A 317 8.21 -13.66 -7.67
N MET A 318 8.52 -13.73 -8.96
CA MET A 318 9.71 -13.08 -9.53
C MET A 318 9.63 -11.56 -9.47
N HIS A 319 8.45 -11.00 -9.78
CA HIS A 319 8.21 -9.57 -9.67
C HIS A 319 8.39 -9.09 -8.23
N ASP A 320 7.77 -9.79 -7.29
CA ASP A 320 7.77 -9.43 -5.88
C ASP A 320 9.14 -9.63 -5.24
N GLY A 321 9.84 -10.71 -5.59
CA GLY A 321 11.23 -10.94 -5.18
C GLY A 321 12.15 -9.80 -5.62
N ALA A 322 12.02 -9.33 -6.86
CA ALA A 322 12.77 -8.17 -7.35
C ALA A 322 12.37 -6.87 -6.63
N ALA A 323 11.07 -6.65 -6.37
CA ALA A 323 10.59 -5.48 -5.65
C ALA A 323 11.08 -5.44 -4.20
N LEU A 324 11.08 -6.56 -3.49
CA LEU A 324 11.60 -6.71 -2.13
C LEU A 324 13.12 -6.50 -2.08
N ALA A 325 13.86 -7.05 -3.05
CA ALA A 325 15.29 -6.84 -3.17
C ALA A 325 15.61 -5.35 -3.34
N LEU A 326 14.86 -4.65 -4.21
CA LEU A 326 14.99 -3.21 -4.43
C LEU A 326 14.62 -2.40 -3.20
N ALA A 327 13.54 -2.74 -2.49
CA ALA A 327 13.14 -2.06 -1.26
C ALA A 327 14.27 -2.13 -0.20
N GLY A 328 14.85 -3.30 0.01
CA GLY A 328 16.01 -3.47 0.90
C GLY A 328 17.29 -2.82 0.37
N PHE A 329 17.44 -2.67 -0.94
CA PHE A 329 18.57 -1.96 -1.55
C PHE A 329 18.46 -0.43 -1.36
N ARG A 330 17.25 0.13 -1.38
CA ARG A 330 17.03 1.56 -1.09
C ARG A 330 17.56 1.98 0.28
N GLU A 331 17.40 1.12 1.29
CA GLU A 331 17.97 1.34 2.62
C GLU A 331 19.51 1.39 2.58
N ILE A 332 20.14 0.48 1.83
CA ILE A 332 21.59 0.45 1.65
C ILE A 332 22.08 1.72 0.94
N VAL A 333 21.40 2.17 -0.12
CA VAL A 333 21.79 3.39 -0.84
C VAL A 333 21.61 4.63 0.04
N ARG A 334 20.57 4.68 0.89
CA ARG A 334 20.38 5.78 1.84
C ARG A 334 21.53 5.86 2.84
N ASP A 335 21.97 4.72 3.37
CA ASP A 335 22.95 4.68 4.46
C ASP A 335 24.40 4.66 3.94
N GLN A 336 24.63 4.14 2.72
CA GLN A 336 25.95 3.84 2.16
C GLN A 336 26.12 4.29 0.71
N GLY A 337 25.27 5.16 0.18
CA GLY A 337 25.29 5.57 -1.23
C GLY A 337 26.59 6.24 -1.70
N ALA A 338 27.38 6.79 -0.77
CA ALA A 338 28.71 7.34 -1.06
C ALA A 338 29.75 6.25 -1.43
N THR A 339 29.52 4.99 -1.04
CA THR A 339 30.40 3.85 -1.33
C THR A 339 30.60 3.64 -2.83
N GLU A 340 31.71 3.04 -3.23
CA GLU A 340 32.03 2.72 -4.63
C GLU A 340 30.91 1.96 -5.36
N GLU A 341 30.78 2.24 -6.65
CA GLU A 341 29.76 1.67 -7.55
C GLU A 341 29.79 0.14 -7.56
N ASP A 342 30.98 -0.46 -7.56
CA ASP A 342 31.19 -1.90 -7.50
C ASP A 342 30.59 -2.53 -6.24
N ALA A 343 30.73 -1.85 -5.11
CA ALA A 343 30.22 -2.32 -3.83
C ALA A 343 28.68 -2.23 -3.79
N LEU A 344 28.10 -1.15 -4.29
CA LEU A 344 26.64 -1.03 -4.42
C LEU A 344 26.07 -2.08 -5.38
N THR A 345 26.74 -2.33 -6.50
CA THR A 345 26.38 -3.39 -7.45
C THR A 345 26.40 -4.76 -6.79
N ALA A 346 27.46 -5.07 -6.02
CA ALA A 346 27.54 -6.32 -5.28
C ALA A 346 26.37 -6.53 -4.31
N ARG A 347 26.00 -5.46 -3.58
CA ARG A 347 24.90 -5.49 -2.62
C ARG A 347 23.54 -5.64 -3.29
N LEU A 348 23.33 -5.00 -4.44
CA LEU A 348 22.12 -5.18 -5.23
C LEU A 348 21.95 -6.63 -5.68
N LEU A 349 23.02 -7.24 -6.22
CA LEU A 349 22.99 -8.63 -6.67
C LEU A 349 22.79 -9.62 -5.52
N GLU A 350 23.43 -9.38 -4.36
CA GLU A 350 23.23 -10.18 -3.13
C GLU A 350 21.77 -10.11 -2.65
N ARG A 351 21.13 -8.94 -2.73
CA ARG A 351 19.71 -8.79 -2.40
C ARG A 351 18.84 -9.55 -3.37
N LEU A 352 19.08 -9.44 -4.68
CA LEU A 352 18.33 -10.18 -5.70
C LEU A 352 18.46 -11.69 -5.50
N GLU A 353 19.67 -12.21 -5.34
CA GLU A 353 19.94 -13.62 -5.07
C GLU A 353 19.18 -14.14 -3.84
N ARG A 354 19.23 -13.38 -2.73
CA ARG A 354 18.56 -13.77 -1.50
C ARG A 354 17.03 -13.75 -1.59
N GLU A 355 16.44 -12.81 -2.31
CA GLU A 355 14.98 -12.79 -2.47
C GLU A 355 14.54 -13.85 -3.49
N PHE A 356 15.30 -14.07 -4.56
CA PHE A 356 15.01 -15.13 -5.54
C PHE A 356 15.20 -16.54 -4.95
N SER A 357 16.15 -16.75 -4.03
CA SER A 357 16.33 -18.05 -3.37
C SER A 357 15.13 -18.48 -2.54
N LYS A 358 14.22 -17.55 -2.21
CA LYS A 358 12.97 -17.86 -1.51
C LYS A 358 11.90 -18.38 -2.47
N ILE A 359 11.97 -18.04 -3.77
CA ILE A 359 10.93 -18.31 -4.79
C ILE A 359 10.54 -19.78 -4.86
N ASP A 360 11.45 -20.72 -4.60
CA ASP A 360 11.10 -22.15 -4.61
C ASP A 360 10.26 -22.56 -3.39
N THR A 361 10.66 -22.13 -2.17
CA THR A 361 9.96 -22.45 -0.91
C THR A 361 8.54 -21.89 -0.88
N GLU A 362 8.41 -20.57 -1.00
CA GLU A 362 7.97 -20.05 -2.27
C GLU A 362 6.78 -20.75 -2.98
N LEU A 363 6.96 -20.97 -4.26
CA LEU A 363 6.02 -21.61 -5.17
C LEU A 363 5.45 -22.95 -4.64
N VAL A 364 6.17 -23.72 -3.79
CA VAL A 364 5.61 -24.92 -3.11
C VAL A 364 4.39 -24.60 -2.23
N LEU A 365 4.41 -23.48 -1.49
CA LEU A 365 3.30 -23.12 -0.59
C LEU A 365 2.09 -22.52 -1.31
N VAL A 366 2.30 -21.82 -2.44
CA VAL A 366 1.23 -21.12 -3.18
C VAL A 366 0.63 -22.00 -4.28
N ALA A 367 1.39 -22.96 -4.80
CA ALA A 367 0.94 -23.90 -5.80
C ALA A 367 1.39 -25.34 -5.45
N PRO A 368 0.87 -25.95 -4.37
CA PRO A 368 1.27 -27.29 -3.92
C PRO A 368 0.95 -28.39 -4.93
N GLN A 369 0.03 -28.14 -5.88
CA GLN A 369 -0.29 -29.07 -6.98
C GLN A 369 0.53 -28.82 -8.25
N ALA A 370 1.43 -27.83 -8.29
CA ALA A 370 2.32 -27.55 -9.42
C ALA A 370 3.58 -28.45 -9.42
N ALA A 371 3.43 -29.73 -9.05
CA ALA A 371 4.49 -30.72 -9.23
C ALA A 371 4.84 -30.81 -10.73
N GLY A 372 6.12 -30.71 -11.08
CA GLY A 372 6.59 -30.67 -12.48
C GLY A 372 6.43 -29.32 -13.19
N GLY A 373 6.07 -28.24 -12.48
CA GLY A 373 6.09 -26.86 -13.01
C GLY A 373 7.51 -26.29 -13.18
N PRO A 374 7.66 -25.14 -13.88
CA PRO A 374 8.95 -24.47 -13.97
C PRO A 374 9.40 -23.97 -12.59
N GLU A 375 10.68 -24.12 -12.28
CA GLU A 375 11.37 -23.51 -11.15
C GLU A 375 12.33 -22.45 -11.65
N ILE A 376 12.61 -21.43 -10.83
CA ILE A 376 13.58 -20.40 -11.14
C ILE A 376 14.60 -20.26 -10.02
N SER A 377 15.87 -20.23 -10.40
CA SER A 377 16.95 -19.89 -9.49
C SER A 377 17.76 -18.74 -10.05
N LEU A 378 18.28 -17.90 -9.16
CA LEU A 378 19.16 -16.81 -9.51
C LEU A 378 20.35 -16.84 -8.56
N ALA A 379 21.54 -16.90 -9.13
CA ALA A 379 22.80 -16.96 -8.39
C ALA A 379 23.76 -15.91 -8.95
N GLN A 380 24.59 -15.32 -8.10
CA GLN A 380 25.70 -14.50 -8.55
C GLN A 380 27.04 -15.16 -8.29
N ARG A 381 28.00 -14.89 -9.16
CA ARG A 381 29.40 -15.24 -8.93
C ARG A 381 30.33 -14.11 -9.34
N PRO A 382 31.33 -13.77 -8.51
CA PRO A 382 32.38 -12.86 -8.92
C PRO A 382 33.28 -13.55 -9.95
N VAL A 383 33.72 -12.81 -10.96
CA VAL A 383 34.75 -13.28 -11.89
C VAL A 383 36.11 -12.84 -11.37
N ARG A 384 37.09 -13.75 -11.34
CA ARG A 384 38.43 -13.45 -10.79
C ARG A 384 39.07 -12.30 -11.57
N LYS A 385 39.62 -11.33 -10.84
CA LYS A 385 40.24 -10.08 -11.30
C LYS A 385 41.60 -10.26 -12.00
N ALA A 386 41.79 -11.36 -12.74
CA ALA A 386 43.00 -11.57 -13.51
C ALA A 386 42.86 -10.89 -14.88
N ASP A 387 43.66 -9.84 -15.08
CA ASP A 387 43.83 -9.05 -16.29
C ASP A 387 42.59 -8.25 -16.75
N GLU A 388 42.39 -7.12 -16.07
CA GLU A 388 41.45 -6.08 -16.47
C GLU A 388 41.80 -5.55 -17.87
N ARG A 389 40.88 -5.75 -18.82
CA ARG A 389 40.58 -4.88 -19.97
C ARG A 389 39.39 -5.45 -20.77
N THR A 390 38.33 -4.67 -21.02
CA THR A 390 38.20 -3.80 -22.22
C THR A 390 36.75 -3.40 -22.59
N ILE A 391 35.68 -4.11 -22.18
CA ILE A 391 34.29 -3.76 -22.65
C ILE A 391 33.64 -2.74 -21.74
N GLY A 392 33.92 -2.83 -20.44
CA GLY A 392 33.21 -2.05 -19.44
C GLY A 392 31.74 -2.42 -19.36
N ALA A 393 31.51 -3.69 -19.02
CA ALA A 393 30.26 -4.18 -18.45
C ALA A 393 30.56 -4.63 -17.01
N ASP A 394 29.77 -4.18 -16.05
CA ASP A 394 29.94 -4.56 -14.64
C ASP A 394 29.28 -5.91 -14.36
N VAL A 395 28.16 -6.20 -15.04
CA VAL A 395 27.38 -7.42 -14.85
C VAL A 395 27.12 -8.09 -16.20
N GLY A 396 27.40 -9.39 -16.28
CA GLY A 396 26.88 -10.27 -17.31
C GLY A 396 25.67 -11.01 -16.79
N LEU A 397 24.53 -10.87 -17.45
CA LEU A 397 23.34 -11.65 -17.17
C LEU A 397 23.35 -12.88 -18.08
N VAL A 398 23.19 -14.05 -17.51
CA VAL A 398 23.02 -15.29 -18.26
C VAL A 398 21.67 -15.86 -17.90
N VAL A 399 20.81 -16.06 -18.90
CA VAL A 399 19.57 -16.79 -18.73
C VAL A 399 19.74 -18.15 -19.37
N ASP A 400 19.51 -19.20 -18.60
CA ASP A 400 19.58 -20.59 -19.03
C ASP A 400 18.24 -21.27 -18.74
N VAL A 401 17.48 -21.51 -19.81
CA VAL A 401 16.19 -22.20 -19.74
C VAL A 401 16.38 -23.62 -20.25
N ASP A 402 16.02 -24.59 -19.41
CA ASP A 402 15.96 -25.99 -19.77
C ASP A 402 14.62 -26.58 -19.30
N LEU A 403 13.59 -26.43 -20.13
CA LEU A 403 12.30 -27.07 -19.95
C LEU A 403 12.13 -28.19 -20.98
N PRO A 404 12.33 -29.46 -20.59
CA PRO A 404 12.15 -30.61 -21.47
C PRO A 404 10.83 -30.55 -22.23
N SER A 405 10.88 -30.84 -23.54
CA SER A 405 9.71 -30.85 -24.43
C SER A 405 8.98 -29.51 -24.61
N ARG A 406 9.46 -28.41 -24.01
CA ARG A 406 8.89 -27.06 -24.17
C ARG A 406 9.90 -26.11 -24.81
N MET A 407 11.03 -25.88 -24.14
CA MET A 407 12.00 -24.88 -24.59
C MET A 407 13.38 -25.12 -23.96
N ARG A 408 14.41 -24.98 -24.80
CA ARG A 408 15.80 -24.85 -24.34
C ARG A 408 16.42 -23.64 -25.00
N VAL A 409 16.84 -22.67 -24.19
CA VAL A 409 17.50 -21.46 -24.68
C VAL A 409 18.52 -20.98 -23.67
N ARG A 410 19.65 -20.50 -24.18
CA ARG A 410 20.65 -19.82 -23.37
C ARG A 410 20.98 -18.50 -24.03
N LEU A 411 20.89 -17.43 -23.26
CA LEU A 411 21.20 -16.07 -23.73
C LEU A 411 22.08 -15.34 -22.74
N GLY A 412 22.86 -14.40 -23.28
CA GLY A 412 23.70 -13.49 -22.52
C GLY A 412 23.27 -12.05 -22.75
N GLU A 413 23.30 -11.25 -21.71
CA GLU A 413 23.11 -9.80 -21.79
C GLU A 413 24.19 -9.06 -20.98
N LEU A 414 24.62 -7.91 -21.48
CA LEU A 414 25.66 -7.10 -20.85
C LEU A 414 25.05 -5.86 -20.21
N VAL A 415 25.45 -5.61 -18.96
CA VAL A 415 24.95 -4.51 -18.16
C VAL A 415 26.12 -3.69 -17.64
N GLN A 416 26.05 -2.38 -17.88
CA GLN A 416 26.90 -1.42 -17.18
C GLN A 416 26.11 -0.74 -16.07
N VAL A 417 26.63 -0.73 -14.85
CA VAL A 417 26.03 -0.01 -13.74
C VAL A 417 26.61 1.41 -13.70
N LYS A 418 25.77 2.38 -13.37
CA LYS A 418 26.20 3.75 -13.02
C LYS A 418 25.43 4.29 -11.84
N LYS A 419 26.13 4.87 -10.87
CA LYS A 419 25.49 5.59 -9.75
C LYS A 419 25.33 7.09 -10.01
N SER A 420 24.29 7.68 -9.44
CA SER A 420 23.98 9.10 -9.59
C SER A 420 25.11 9.98 -9.04
N THR A 421 25.46 11.06 -9.73
CA THR A 421 26.43 12.06 -9.26
C THR A 421 26.05 12.68 -7.93
N ARG A 422 24.76 12.66 -7.56
CA ARG A 422 24.27 13.12 -6.25
C ARG A 422 24.78 12.26 -5.10
N LEU A 423 25.02 10.97 -5.36
CA LEU A 423 25.60 10.05 -4.39
C LEU A 423 27.10 10.30 -4.16
N HIS A 424 27.76 11.06 -5.03
CA HIS A 424 29.13 11.55 -4.84
C HIS A 424 29.20 12.89 -4.07
N GLY A 425 28.08 13.37 -3.50
CA GLY A 425 28.04 14.64 -2.77
C GLY A 425 28.00 15.89 -3.67
N VAL A 426 27.78 15.73 -4.97
CA VAL A 426 27.63 16.87 -5.90
C VAL A 426 26.27 17.54 -5.69
N ALA A 427 26.27 18.84 -5.44
CA ALA A 427 25.06 19.65 -5.30
C ALA A 427 24.28 19.69 -6.63
N GLY A 428 23.01 19.26 -6.60
CA GLY A 428 22.11 19.25 -7.74
C GLY A 428 20.70 18.81 -7.36
N THR A 429 19.70 19.27 -8.10
CA THR A 429 18.28 18.97 -7.83
C THR A 429 17.78 17.69 -8.50
N THR A 430 18.47 17.20 -9.54
CA THR A 430 18.05 16.07 -10.37
C THR A 430 19.15 15.02 -10.50
N ASP A 431 18.79 13.73 -10.53
CA ASP A 431 19.75 12.65 -10.79
C ASP A 431 20.40 12.77 -12.17
N SER A 432 21.70 12.52 -12.20
CA SER A 432 22.48 12.48 -13.43
C SER A 432 23.64 11.48 -13.33
N TRP A 433 24.06 10.94 -14.47
CA TRP A 433 25.07 9.90 -14.56
C TRP A 433 26.12 10.27 -15.60
N ARG A 434 27.39 9.99 -15.29
CA ARG A 434 28.51 10.16 -16.22
C ARG A 434 28.73 8.85 -16.98
N ILE A 435 28.62 8.92 -18.30
CA ILE A 435 28.76 7.80 -19.23
C ILE A 435 30.04 7.99 -20.05
N GLU A 436 30.89 6.97 -20.12
CA GLU A 436 32.10 7.01 -20.96
C GLU A 436 31.76 6.57 -22.38
N THR A 437 32.06 7.41 -23.38
CA THR A 437 31.59 7.20 -24.76
C THR A 437 32.28 6.02 -25.43
N ARG A 438 33.57 5.81 -25.15
CA ARG A 438 34.34 4.64 -25.62
C ARG A 438 33.82 3.34 -25.01
N GLN A 439 33.52 3.35 -23.71
CA GLN A 439 32.96 2.20 -22.99
C GLN A 439 31.60 1.82 -23.57
N LEU A 440 30.73 2.81 -23.77
CA LEU A 440 29.41 2.63 -24.34
C LEU A 440 29.45 2.03 -25.75
N SER A 441 30.37 2.50 -26.60
CA SER A 441 30.55 1.98 -27.96
C SER A 441 31.05 0.53 -27.92
N ALA A 442 32.09 0.26 -27.10
CA ALA A 442 32.61 -1.09 -26.92
C ALA A 442 31.57 -2.07 -26.37
N LEU A 443 30.69 -1.61 -25.47
CA LEU A 443 29.59 -2.39 -24.94
C LEU A 443 28.58 -2.80 -26.03
N LEU A 444 28.21 -1.85 -26.91
CA LEU A 444 27.28 -2.09 -28.01
C LEU A 444 27.88 -2.99 -29.11
N ASP A 445 29.19 -2.91 -29.34
CA ASP A 445 29.90 -3.82 -30.27
C ASP A 445 29.80 -5.29 -29.83
N HIS A 446 29.68 -5.54 -28.52
CA HIS A 446 29.58 -6.90 -27.96
C HIS A 446 28.14 -7.34 -27.70
N SER A 447 27.24 -6.41 -27.34
CA SER A 447 25.81 -6.67 -27.17
C SER A 447 24.98 -5.50 -27.71
N PRO A 448 24.30 -5.66 -28.85
CA PRO A 448 23.39 -4.64 -29.39
C PRO A 448 22.20 -4.32 -28.47
N THR A 449 21.88 -5.23 -27.53
CA THR A 449 20.79 -5.12 -26.57
C THR A 449 21.25 -4.68 -25.18
N ALA A 450 22.55 -4.36 -25.02
CA ALA A 450 23.13 -3.95 -23.75
C ALA A 450 22.33 -2.84 -23.06
N VAL A 451 22.37 -2.84 -21.73
CA VAL A 451 21.65 -1.87 -20.91
C VAL A 451 22.55 -1.23 -19.87
N TYR A 452 22.12 -0.06 -19.42
CA TYR A 452 22.67 0.59 -18.24
C TYR A 452 21.71 0.43 -17.07
N TRP A 453 22.23 0.05 -15.90
CA TRP A 453 21.52 0.12 -14.62
C TRP A 453 21.94 1.40 -13.90
N LEU A 454 21.05 2.38 -13.89
CA LEU A 454 21.27 3.70 -13.33
C LEU A 454 20.70 3.76 -11.91
N ILE A 455 21.58 3.76 -10.91
CA ILE A 455 21.20 3.86 -9.49
C ILE A 455 20.92 5.33 -9.16
N GLN A 456 19.69 5.61 -8.73
CA GLN A 456 19.24 6.93 -8.29
C GLN A 456 19.62 7.19 -6.83
N GLN A 457 19.58 8.46 -6.40
CA GLN A 457 19.80 8.79 -4.99
C GLN A 457 18.76 8.14 -4.05
N THR A 458 17.54 7.88 -4.53
CA THR A 458 16.50 7.18 -3.77
C THR A 458 16.80 5.69 -3.56
N GLY A 459 17.78 5.15 -4.29
CA GLY A 459 18.08 3.72 -4.36
C GLY A 459 17.24 2.95 -5.37
N ASP A 460 16.40 3.64 -6.14
CA ASP A 460 15.78 3.06 -7.33
C ASP A 460 16.83 2.75 -8.40
N VAL A 461 16.60 1.68 -9.16
CA VAL A 461 17.47 1.26 -10.25
C VAL A 461 16.69 1.30 -11.56
N LEU A 462 17.08 2.22 -12.44
CA LEU A 462 16.50 2.37 -13.76
C LEU A 462 17.32 1.59 -14.78
N CYS A 463 16.65 0.80 -15.62
CA CYS A 463 17.25 0.13 -16.75
C CYS A 463 17.02 0.95 -18.02
N VAL A 464 18.10 1.34 -18.70
CA VAL A 464 18.08 2.17 -19.90
C VAL A 464 18.85 1.47 -21.03
N PRO A 465 18.29 1.33 -22.24
CA PRO A 465 19.02 0.75 -23.36
C PRO A 465 20.29 1.54 -23.71
N ALA A 466 21.43 0.87 -23.86
CA ALA A 466 22.71 1.51 -24.21
C ALA A 466 22.62 2.24 -25.56
N LYS A 467 21.88 1.69 -26.53
CA LYS A 467 21.65 2.33 -27.85
C LYS A 467 20.98 3.70 -27.76
N LEU A 468 20.12 3.93 -26.75
CA LEU A 468 19.54 5.25 -26.52
C LEU A 468 20.61 6.23 -26.03
N LEU A 469 21.44 5.82 -25.08
CA LEU A 469 22.55 6.65 -24.60
C LEU A 469 23.51 6.97 -25.74
N HIS A 470 23.75 6.03 -26.66
CA HIS A 470 24.58 6.24 -27.83
C HIS A 470 23.97 7.28 -28.77
N ALA A 471 22.67 7.17 -29.07
CA ALA A 471 21.96 8.15 -29.87
C ALA A 471 21.96 9.56 -29.23
N ILE A 472 21.87 9.65 -27.90
CA ILE A 472 22.01 10.92 -27.17
C ILE A 472 23.42 11.49 -27.32
N VAL A 473 24.47 10.65 -27.27
CA VAL A 473 25.86 11.07 -27.50
C VAL A 473 26.02 11.63 -28.92
N GLU A 474 25.53 10.91 -29.93
CA GLU A 474 25.62 11.32 -31.34
C GLU A 474 24.84 12.60 -31.64
N GLY A 475 23.69 12.79 -30.98
CA GLY A 475 22.85 13.98 -31.16
C GLY A 475 23.37 15.26 -30.50
N ARG A 476 24.52 15.25 -29.80
CA ARG A 476 25.10 16.46 -29.21
C ARG A 476 26.17 17.07 -30.12
N ASP A 477 26.14 18.40 -30.27
CA ASP A 477 27.04 19.22 -31.10
C ASP A 477 28.52 19.26 -30.64
N LYS A 478 28.97 18.31 -29.79
CA LYS A 478 30.36 18.19 -29.34
C LYS A 478 30.94 16.82 -29.71
N PRO A 479 31.25 16.59 -30.99
CA PRO A 479 31.97 15.39 -31.42
C PRO A 479 33.34 15.34 -30.72
N GLY A 480 33.64 14.22 -30.06
CA GLY A 480 34.95 13.95 -29.45
C GLY A 480 35.05 14.01 -27.92
N SER A 481 33.97 14.27 -27.18
CA SER A 481 34.01 14.16 -25.70
C SER A 481 34.22 12.70 -25.25
N SER A 482 35.19 12.46 -24.37
CA SER A 482 35.47 11.12 -23.81
C SER A 482 34.39 10.64 -22.83
N SER A 483 33.53 11.55 -22.34
CA SER A 483 32.40 11.21 -21.48
C SER A 483 31.24 12.19 -21.63
N LEU A 484 30.06 11.74 -21.26
CA LEU A 484 28.80 12.47 -21.32
C LEU A 484 28.10 12.43 -19.95
N THR A 485 27.58 13.55 -19.47
CA THR A 485 26.62 13.53 -18.36
C THR A 485 25.20 13.52 -18.91
N VAL A 486 24.42 12.53 -18.49
CA VAL A 486 23.02 12.33 -18.87
C VAL A 486 22.13 12.55 -17.64
N ARG A 487 21.08 13.34 -17.78
CA ARG A 487 20.10 13.62 -16.72
C ARG A 487 18.91 12.68 -16.82
N TYR A 488 18.22 12.45 -15.69
CA TYR A 488 16.99 11.65 -15.67
C TYR A 488 15.95 12.09 -16.70
N SER A 489 15.75 13.40 -16.89
CA SER A 489 14.81 13.94 -17.88
C SER A 489 15.08 13.51 -19.32
N GLU A 490 16.33 13.20 -19.65
CA GLU A 490 16.75 12.79 -21.00
C GLU A 490 16.48 11.30 -21.26
N VAL A 491 16.38 10.47 -20.22
CA VAL A 491 16.22 9.00 -20.34
C VAL A 491 14.87 8.50 -19.85
N ARG A 492 14.09 9.31 -19.13
CA ARG A 492 12.83 8.92 -18.47
C ARG A 492 11.80 8.25 -19.39
N HIS A 493 11.81 8.56 -20.68
CA HIS A 493 10.84 8.07 -21.65
C HIS A 493 11.11 6.63 -22.11
N ALA A 494 12.31 6.11 -21.83
CA ALA A 494 12.73 4.75 -22.18
C ALA A 494 13.27 3.97 -20.96
N ALA A 495 13.33 4.61 -19.80
CA ALA A 495 13.76 4.00 -18.55
C ALA A 495 12.63 3.15 -17.96
N ILE A 496 12.94 1.91 -17.59
CA ILE A 496 12.04 1.04 -16.83
C ILE A 496 12.69 0.63 -15.51
N GLY A 497 11.90 0.15 -14.55
CA GLY A 497 12.44 -0.34 -13.28
C GLY A 497 13.14 -1.70 -13.44
N LEU A 498 14.13 -1.98 -12.58
CA LEU A 498 14.87 -3.26 -12.62
C LEU A 498 13.98 -4.50 -12.49
N GLY A 499 12.93 -4.47 -11.66
CA GLY A 499 11.98 -5.60 -11.56
C GLY A 499 11.26 -5.88 -12.88
N GLN A 500 10.82 -4.83 -13.57
CA GLN A 500 10.20 -4.94 -14.88
C GLN A 500 11.19 -5.46 -15.92
N TYR A 501 12.43 -4.97 -15.90
CA TYR A 501 13.49 -5.41 -16.81
C TYR A 501 13.79 -6.91 -16.67
N LEU A 502 13.96 -7.41 -15.44
CA LEU A 502 14.27 -8.82 -15.18
C LEU A 502 13.13 -9.75 -15.59
N ARG A 503 11.87 -9.39 -15.31
CA ARG A 503 10.70 -10.21 -15.63
C ARG A 503 10.29 -10.10 -17.10
N ASP A 504 10.03 -8.90 -17.59
CA ASP A 504 9.36 -8.73 -18.89
C ASP A 504 10.34 -8.84 -20.05
N LEU A 505 11.57 -8.35 -19.88
CA LEU A 505 12.53 -8.29 -20.98
C LEU A 505 13.51 -9.46 -20.96
N VAL A 506 14.12 -9.72 -19.81
CA VAL A 506 15.13 -10.79 -19.68
C VAL A 506 14.45 -12.16 -19.66
N VAL A 507 13.47 -12.36 -18.80
CA VAL A 507 12.73 -13.64 -18.73
C VAL A 507 11.74 -13.76 -19.87
N GLY A 508 11.12 -12.68 -20.34
CA GLY A 508 10.34 -12.68 -21.58
C GLY A 508 11.15 -13.03 -22.85
N LEU A 509 12.48 -13.06 -22.77
CA LEU A 509 13.43 -13.28 -23.88
C LEU A 509 13.35 -12.21 -24.98
N TRP A 510 12.93 -11.00 -24.62
CA TRP A 510 12.84 -9.87 -25.56
C TRP A 510 14.19 -9.16 -25.74
N VAL A 511 15.11 -9.35 -24.80
CA VAL A 511 16.48 -8.82 -24.84
C VAL A 511 17.49 -9.93 -24.55
N GLY A 512 18.75 -9.63 -24.79
CA GLY A 512 19.84 -10.59 -24.76
C GLY A 512 20.09 -11.27 -26.09
N SER A 513 21.26 -11.90 -26.19
CA SER A 513 21.77 -12.52 -27.40
C SER A 513 22.08 -13.99 -27.14
N CYS A 514 21.62 -14.86 -28.04
CA CYS A 514 22.04 -16.27 -28.10
C CYS A 514 23.36 -16.47 -28.87
N GLY A 515 23.95 -15.38 -29.40
CA GLY A 515 25.22 -15.44 -30.11
C GLY A 515 26.37 -15.76 -29.16
N GLU A 516 27.18 -16.76 -29.53
CA GLU A 516 28.35 -17.20 -28.77
C GLU A 516 29.32 -16.06 -28.36
N PRO A 517 29.57 -15.02 -29.18
CA PRO A 517 30.41 -13.90 -28.74
C PRO A 517 29.86 -13.17 -27.52
N THR A 518 28.57 -12.82 -27.53
CA THR A 518 27.92 -12.12 -26.42
C THR A 518 27.76 -13.03 -25.21
N LEU A 519 27.31 -14.27 -25.42
CA LEU A 519 27.11 -15.24 -24.36
C LEU A 519 28.42 -15.65 -23.68
N GLY A 520 29.49 -15.83 -24.45
CA GLY A 520 30.83 -16.12 -23.94
C GLY A 520 31.38 -15.00 -23.05
N VAL A 521 31.09 -13.73 -23.41
CA VAL A 521 31.41 -12.57 -22.55
C VAL A 521 30.51 -12.55 -21.32
N ALA A 522 29.18 -12.59 -21.47
CA ALA A 522 28.23 -12.45 -20.37
C ALA A 522 28.42 -13.56 -19.31
N SER A 523 28.75 -14.78 -19.74
CA SER A 523 29.07 -15.90 -18.85
C SER A 523 30.48 -15.85 -18.25
N GLY A 524 31.33 -14.93 -18.69
CA GLY A 524 32.73 -14.84 -18.29
C GLY A 524 33.60 -15.99 -18.77
N ALA A 525 33.14 -16.76 -19.77
CA ALA A 525 33.88 -17.84 -20.41
C ALA A 525 34.97 -17.33 -21.37
N ASN A 526 34.82 -16.11 -21.90
CA ASN A 526 35.84 -15.49 -22.72
C ASN A 526 37.01 -15.00 -21.85
N ASP A 527 38.17 -15.66 -21.99
CA ASP A 527 39.31 -15.37 -21.14
C ASP A 527 39.88 -13.97 -21.27
N ARG A 528 39.67 -13.33 -22.43
CA ARG A 528 40.16 -11.99 -22.72
C ARG A 528 39.20 -10.91 -22.23
N ILE A 529 37.92 -11.25 -22.07
CA ILE A 529 36.89 -10.25 -21.89
C ILE A 529 35.74 -10.75 -21.02
N ARG A 530 35.67 -10.23 -19.79
CA ARG A 530 34.71 -10.70 -18.77
C ARG A 530 34.06 -9.54 -18.02
N PRO A 531 32.79 -9.66 -17.63
CA PRO A 531 32.16 -8.77 -16.67
C PRO A 531 32.75 -8.99 -15.28
N MET A 532 32.61 -8.01 -14.38
CA MET A 532 33.08 -8.15 -13.00
C MET A 532 32.26 -9.20 -12.23
N ARG A 533 30.97 -9.29 -12.52
CA ARG A 533 30.04 -10.24 -11.90
C ARG A 533 29.19 -10.91 -12.96
N VAL A 534 28.85 -12.17 -12.73
CA VAL A 534 27.84 -12.87 -13.52
C VAL A 534 26.63 -13.12 -12.64
N LEU A 535 25.45 -12.79 -13.16
CA LEU A 535 24.16 -13.16 -12.60
C LEU A 535 23.57 -14.26 -13.47
N ASP A 536 23.56 -15.48 -12.95
CA ASP A 536 23.03 -16.66 -13.63
C ASP A 536 21.57 -16.86 -13.19
N LEU A 537 20.61 -16.63 -14.10
CA LEU A 537 19.19 -16.92 -13.92
C LEU A 537 18.89 -18.23 -14.66
N ARG A 538 18.40 -19.23 -13.95
CA ARG A 538 18.09 -20.54 -14.51
C ARG A 538 16.62 -20.87 -14.35
N VAL A 539 16.01 -21.38 -15.42
CA VAL A 539 14.66 -21.92 -15.39
C VAL A 539 14.71 -23.40 -15.75
N ARG A 540 14.19 -24.26 -14.88
CA ARG A 540 14.19 -25.73 -15.05
C ARG A 540 12.85 -26.32 -14.69
N VAL A 541 12.64 -27.60 -14.95
CA VAL A 541 11.50 -28.33 -14.38
C VAL A 541 11.84 -28.72 -12.96
N ARG A 542 10.93 -28.48 -12.02
CA ARG A 542 11.07 -28.93 -10.65
C ARG A 542 11.12 -30.46 -10.60
N ASP A 543 12.17 -31.01 -10.00
CA ASP A 543 12.25 -32.44 -9.76
C ASP A 543 11.11 -32.91 -8.85
N GLU A 544 10.43 -34.00 -9.22
CA GLU A 544 9.49 -34.68 -8.33
C GLU A 544 10.29 -35.23 -7.14
N GLN A 545 10.25 -34.55 -6.00
CA GLN A 545 10.73 -35.15 -4.75
C GLN A 545 9.81 -36.33 -4.44
N GLY A 546 10.33 -37.55 -4.61
CA GLY A 546 9.67 -38.80 -4.26
C GLY A 546 9.58 -39.05 -2.76
#